data_AF-A0A6N7GT48-F1
#
_entry.id   AF-A0A6N7GT48-F1
#
_cell.length_a   1.000
_cell.length_b   1.000
_cell.length_c   1.000
_cell.angle_alpha   90.00
_cell.angle_beta   90.00
_cell.angle_gamma   90.00
#
_symmetry.space_group_name_H-M   'P 1'
#
loop_
_entity.id
_entity.type
_entity.pdbx_description
1 polymer ?
#
loop_
_entity_poly.entity_id
_entity_poly.type
_entity_poly.pdbx_seq_one_letter_code
_entity_poly.pdbx_strand_id
1 'polypeptide(L)'
;MAQIGLQGAHPGSALVLTVFDPVTITDNATRQHGALPSSGISHVIVNRTPVLRDGKIVEGVYPGRPIRRSVTADCRDKRCVGCDGGGQCVPATGTAEGRNIERRASGTRDTEADDARS
;
A
#
# COMPACT_ATOMS: atom_id res chain seq x y z
N MET A 1 -19.51 15.33 -24.22
CA MET A 1 -18.98 16.52 -23.50
C MET A 1 -18.08 15.97 -22.42
N ALA A 2 -16.79 16.30 -22.41
CA ALA A 2 -15.85 15.74 -21.43
C ALA A 2 -16.04 16.36 -20.03
N GLN A 3 -15.80 15.57 -19.01
CA GLN A 3 -15.89 15.95 -17.61
C GLN A 3 -14.53 15.77 -16.92
N ILE A 4 -14.33 16.51 -15.83
CA ILE A 4 -13.07 16.59 -15.09
C ILE A 4 -13.27 16.01 -13.68
N GLY A 5 -12.42 15.06 -13.30
CA GLY A 5 -12.29 14.56 -11.94
C GLY A 5 -10.98 15.03 -11.31
N LEU A 6 -11.06 15.68 -10.14
CA LEU A 6 -9.91 16.18 -9.38
C LEU A 6 -9.82 15.46 -8.03
N GLN A 7 -8.62 15.01 -7.64
CA GLN A 7 -8.35 14.38 -6.36
C GLN A 7 -7.16 15.07 -5.66
N GLY A 8 -7.22 15.16 -4.33
CA GLY A 8 -6.16 15.75 -3.51
C GLY A 8 -6.13 17.27 -3.49
N ALA A 9 -7.30 17.91 -3.34
CA ALA A 9 -7.48 19.37 -3.33
C ALA A 9 -7.08 20.05 -2.00
N HIS A 10 -6.21 19.45 -1.19
CA HIS A 10 -5.73 20.01 0.07
C HIS A 10 -4.21 20.20 0.06
N PRO A 11 -3.69 21.25 0.72
CA PRO A 11 -2.25 21.46 0.86
C PRO A 11 -1.54 20.21 1.41
N GLY A 12 -0.46 19.80 0.75
CA GLY A 12 0.31 18.60 1.12
C GLY A 12 -0.24 17.27 0.57
N SER A 13 -1.39 17.26 -0.12
CA SER A 13 -1.90 16.08 -0.80
C SER A 13 -1.24 15.85 -2.16
N ALA A 14 -1.18 14.60 -2.60
CA ALA A 14 -0.86 14.29 -3.99
C ALA A 14 -2.04 14.72 -4.89
N LEU A 15 -1.73 15.37 -6.01
CA LEU A 15 -2.73 15.88 -6.95
C LEU A 15 -2.89 14.87 -8.10
N VAL A 16 -4.13 14.43 -8.36
CA VAL A 16 -4.49 13.68 -9.57
C VAL A 16 -5.63 14.37 -10.31
N LEU A 17 -5.52 14.46 -11.62
CA LEU A 17 -6.53 15.03 -12.52
C LEU A 17 -6.83 14.04 -13.64
N THR A 18 -8.10 13.73 -13.85
CA THR A 18 -8.58 12.83 -14.90
C THR A 18 -9.63 13.53 -15.75
N VAL A 19 -9.50 13.44 -17.08
CA VAL A 19 -10.50 13.92 -18.04
C VAL A 19 -11.12 12.73 -18.75
N PHE A 20 -12.43 12.56 -18.59
CA PHE A 20 -13.17 11.43 -19.15
C PHE A 20 -14.50 11.89 -19.76
N ASP A 21 -15.03 11.15 -20.73
CA ASP A 21 -16.36 11.39 -21.24
C ASP A 21 -17.38 10.54 -20.46
N PRO A 22 -18.36 11.15 -19.76
CA PRO A 22 -19.30 10.43 -18.90
C PRO A 22 -20.26 9.54 -19.67
N VAL A 23 -20.42 9.72 -20.99
CA VAL A 23 -21.28 8.88 -21.84
C VAL A 23 -20.54 7.62 -22.30
N THR A 24 -19.22 7.70 -22.46
CA THR A 24 -18.41 6.62 -23.07
C THR A 24 -17.45 5.93 -22.11
N ILE A 25 -17.35 6.39 -20.86
CA ILE A 25 -16.52 5.77 -19.83
C ILE A 25 -16.97 4.33 -19.58
N THR A 26 -16.07 3.36 -19.80
CA THR A 26 -16.40 1.93 -19.68
C THR A 26 -15.15 1.12 -19.35
N ASP A 27 -15.28 0.19 -18.41
CA ASP A 27 -14.26 -0.83 -18.16
C ASP A 27 -14.35 -1.94 -19.23
N ASN A 28 -13.23 -2.24 -19.88
CA ASN A 28 -13.14 -3.25 -20.92
C ASN A 28 -12.57 -4.57 -20.39
N ALA A 29 -12.12 -4.63 -19.13
CA ALA A 29 -11.52 -5.83 -18.56
C ALA A 29 -12.53 -6.98 -18.50
N THR A 30 -12.05 -8.18 -18.84
CA THR A 30 -12.81 -9.43 -18.69
C THR A 30 -12.04 -10.39 -17.80
N ARG A 31 -12.69 -11.46 -17.34
CA ARG A 31 -12.01 -12.48 -16.52
C ARG A 31 -10.84 -13.11 -17.27
N GLN A 32 -10.95 -13.26 -18.59
CA GLN A 32 -9.92 -13.82 -19.47
C GLN A 32 -8.86 -12.80 -19.85
N HIS A 33 -9.23 -11.51 -19.97
CA HIS A 33 -8.34 -10.43 -20.38
C HIS A 33 -8.45 -9.25 -19.39
N GLY A 34 -7.69 -9.31 -18.30
CA GLY A 34 -7.76 -8.33 -17.22
C GLY A 34 -6.97 -7.03 -17.46
N ALA A 35 -6.06 -7.00 -18.43
CA ALA A 35 -5.20 -5.85 -18.71
C ALA A 35 -5.68 -4.99 -19.88
N LEU A 36 -6.97 -5.10 -20.25
CA LEU A 36 -7.55 -4.27 -21.31
C LEU A 36 -7.74 -2.84 -20.79
N PRO A 37 -7.32 -1.81 -21.54
CA PRO A 37 -7.48 -0.42 -21.14
C PRO A 37 -8.96 -0.02 -21.14
N SER A 38 -9.39 0.79 -20.17
CA SER A 38 -10.74 1.36 -20.15
C SER A 38 -10.96 2.37 -21.29
N SER A 39 -12.19 2.44 -21.81
CA SER A 39 -12.61 3.42 -22.81
C SER A 39 -13.10 4.72 -22.15
N GLY A 40 -13.07 5.84 -22.90
CA GLY A 40 -13.65 7.12 -22.46
C GLY A 40 -12.75 7.96 -21.53
N ILE A 41 -11.55 7.49 -21.17
CA ILE A 41 -10.55 8.29 -20.45
C ILE A 41 -9.55 8.89 -21.45
N SER A 42 -9.53 10.21 -21.55
CA SER A 42 -8.68 10.92 -22.53
C SER A 42 -7.33 11.34 -21.94
N HIS A 43 -7.33 11.82 -20.69
CA HIS A 43 -6.15 12.38 -20.04
C HIS A 43 -6.09 12.00 -18.57
N VAL A 44 -4.88 11.71 -18.09
CA VAL A 44 -4.59 11.51 -16.67
C VAL A 44 -3.27 12.22 -16.36
N ILE A 45 -3.29 13.05 -15.32
CA ILE A 45 -2.14 13.82 -14.85
C ILE A 45 -1.95 13.54 -13.37
N VAL A 46 -0.74 13.17 -12.98
CA VAL A 46 -0.36 12.86 -11.60
C VAL A 46 0.76 13.79 -11.19
N ASN A 47 0.57 14.55 -10.11
CA ASN A 47 1.57 15.50 -9.58
C ASN A 47 2.14 16.45 -10.66
N ARG A 48 1.26 16.99 -11.52
CA ARG A 48 1.61 17.85 -12.69
C ARG A 48 2.29 17.12 -13.87
N THR A 49 2.42 15.80 -13.81
CA THR A 49 3.05 14.99 -14.85
C THR A 49 1.99 14.20 -15.62
N PRO A 50 1.85 14.38 -16.95
CA PRO A 50 0.90 13.61 -17.74
C PRO A 50 1.35 12.16 -17.87
N VAL A 51 0.46 11.22 -17.52
CA VAL A 51 0.70 9.77 -17.64
C VAL A 51 -0.16 9.12 -18.73
N LEU A 52 -1.28 9.76 -19.08
CA LEU A 52 -2.14 9.40 -20.20
C LEU A 52 -2.48 10.67 -20.99
N ARG A 53 -2.32 10.62 -22.31
CA ARG A 53 -2.66 11.73 -23.23
C ARG A 53 -3.33 11.16 -24.48
N ASP A 54 -4.45 11.76 -24.87
CA ASP A 54 -5.24 11.33 -26.03
C ASP A 54 -5.56 9.82 -26.02
N GLY A 55 -5.83 9.27 -24.83
CA GLY A 55 -6.11 7.85 -24.62
C GLY A 55 -4.89 6.92 -24.72
N LYS A 56 -3.67 7.44 -24.82
CA LYS A 56 -2.41 6.68 -24.92
C LYS A 56 -1.54 6.89 -23.69
N ILE A 57 -0.86 5.83 -23.26
CA ILE A 57 0.10 5.89 -22.16
C ILE A 57 1.32 6.70 -22.60
N VAL A 58 1.78 7.59 -21.72
CA VAL A 58 3.04 8.31 -21.91
C VAL A 58 4.17 7.45 -21.32
N GLU A 59 4.99 6.89 -22.20
CA GLU A 59 6.10 6.01 -21.81
C GLU A 59 7.21 6.76 -21.08
N GLY A 60 7.95 6.05 -20.21
CA GLY A 60 9.11 6.59 -19.49
C GLY A 60 8.77 7.53 -18.32
N VAL A 61 7.50 7.61 -17.93
CA VAL A 61 7.00 8.55 -16.92
C VAL A 61 6.38 7.81 -15.73
N TYR A 62 6.96 7.98 -14.54
CA TYR A 62 6.55 7.27 -13.31
C TYR A 62 6.48 8.21 -12.09
N PRO A 63 5.51 9.14 -12.02
CA PRO A 63 5.42 10.18 -10.98
C PRO A 63 4.82 9.68 -9.63
N GLY A 64 4.59 8.37 -9.52
CA GLY A 64 3.98 7.74 -8.35
C GLY A 64 4.85 7.90 -7.10
N ARG A 65 4.25 8.39 -6.02
CA ARG A 65 4.89 8.43 -4.71
C ARG A 65 4.29 7.34 -3.82
N PRO A 66 5.10 6.54 -3.11
CA PRO A 66 4.57 5.54 -2.20
C PRO A 66 3.76 6.21 -1.08
N ILE A 67 2.49 5.81 -0.94
CA ILE A 67 1.66 6.26 0.19
C ILE A 67 2.07 5.44 1.41
N ARG A 68 2.47 6.14 2.49
CA ARG A 68 2.84 5.53 3.77
C ARG A 68 1.80 5.93 4.80
N ARG A 69 1.25 4.95 5.52
CA ARG A 69 0.49 5.24 6.74
C ARG A 69 1.47 5.63 7.82
N SER A 70 1.23 6.76 8.49
CA SER A 70 1.91 7.07 9.74
C SER A 70 1.59 5.97 10.74
N VAL A 71 2.63 5.35 11.32
CA VAL A 71 2.40 4.46 12.44
C VAL A 71 2.30 5.32 13.68
N THR A 72 1.09 5.49 14.18
CA THR A 72 0.92 6.05 15.52
C THR A 72 1.51 5.05 16.50
N ALA A 73 2.51 5.47 17.27
CA ALA A 73 3.07 4.68 18.36
C ALA A 73 2.09 4.74 19.56
N ASP A 74 0.92 4.14 19.36
CA ASP A 74 -0.06 3.84 20.38
C ASP A 74 0.13 2.36 20.78
N CYS A 75 -0.35 1.98 21.95
CA CYS A 75 -0.08 0.69 22.59
C CYS A 75 -0.59 -0.55 21.81
N ARG A 76 -1.32 -0.34 20.71
CA ARG A 76 -1.74 -1.42 19.80
C ARG A 76 -0.63 -1.84 18.83
N ASP A 77 0.45 -1.06 18.74
CA ASP A 77 1.60 -1.43 17.94
C ASP A 77 2.34 -2.61 18.60
N LYS A 78 2.48 -3.72 17.85
CA LYS A 78 3.15 -4.95 18.31
C LYS A 78 4.63 -4.75 18.63
N ARG A 79 5.20 -3.60 18.27
CA ARG A 79 6.59 -3.22 18.56
C ARG A 79 6.74 -2.58 19.95
N CYS A 80 5.63 -2.28 20.63
CA CYS A 80 5.61 -1.75 21.99
C CYS A 80 5.77 -2.88 23.02
N VAL A 81 6.46 -2.60 24.12
CA VAL A 81 6.51 -3.49 25.30
C VAL A 81 5.50 -3.11 26.37
N GLY A 82 4.87 -1.94 26.25
CA GLY A 82 3.84 -1.44 27.16
C GLY A 82 3.38 -0.02 26.80
N CYS A 83 2.45 0.50 27.60
CA CYS A 83 2.04 1.92 27.59
C CYS A 83 2.73 2.67 28.73
N ASP A 84 3.08 3.93 28.50
CA ASP A 84 3.31 4.85 29.62
C ASP A 84 1.97 5.29 30.25
N GLY A 85 2.04 6.01 31.37
CA GLY A 85 0.84 6.54 32.04
C GLY A 85 0.01 7.53 31.21
N GLY A 86 0.50 7.95 30.04
CA GLY A 86 -0.18 8.81 29.07
C GLY A 86 -0.74 8.07 27.87
N GLY A 87 -0.64 6.73 27.81
CA GLY A 87 -1.14 5.92 26.69
C GLY A 87 -0.23 5.93 25.46
N GLN A 88 1.01 6.38 25.58
CA GLN A 88 2.00 6.32 24.51
C GLN A 88 2.78 5.01 24.56
N CYS A 89 3.16 4.51 23.39
CA CYS A 89 3.99 3.32 23.25
C CYS A 89 5.34 3.50 23.96
N VAL A 90 5.64 2.62 24.89
CA VAL A 90 7.01 2.42 25.39
C VAL A 90 7.72 1.51 24.38
N PRO A 91 8.71 2.02 23.62
CA PRO A 91 9.46 1.18 22.70
C PRO A 91 10.24 0.14 23.50
N ALA A 92 10.37 -1.08 22.96
CA ALA A 92 11.36 -2.01 23.48
C ALA A 92 12.72 -1.32 23.39
N THR A 93 13.28 -0.86 24.52
CA THR A 93 14.64 -0.32 24.58
C THR A 93 15.63 -1.46 24.37
N GLY A 94 15.76 -1.87 23.12
CA GLY A 94 16.87 -2.61 22.58
C GLY A 94 17.44 -1.76 21.47
N THR A 95 18.60 -1.16 21.71
CA THR A 95 19.40 -0.45 20.72
C THR A 95 19.39 -1.22 19.42
N ALA A 96 19.11 -0.54 18.30
CA ALA A 96 19.08 -1.11 16.97
C ALA A 96 20.49 -1.44 16.47
N GLU A 97 21.25 -2.21 17.24
CA GLU A 97 22.57 -2.69 16.87
C GLU A 97 22.51 -4.22 16.84
N GLY A 98 22.44 -4.76 15.63
CA GLY A 98 22.68 -6.18 15.37
C GLY A 98 21.56 -7.16 15.72
N ARG A 99 20.34 -6.99 15.19
CA ARG A 99 19.42 -8.14 15.05
C ARG A 99 19.60 -8.77 13.68
N ASN A 100 20.67 -9.54 13.56
CA ASN A 100 20.82 -10.52 12.49
C ASN A 100 19.66 -11.53 12.63
N ILE A 101 18.87 -11.67 11.57
CA ILE A 101 17.62 -12.43 11.56
C ILE A 101 18.00 -13.91 11.41
N GLU A 102 18.61 -14.50 12.44
CA GLU A 102 18.76 -15.96 12.47
C GLU A 102 17.43 -16.54 12.94
N ARG A 103 16.65 -16.99 11.95
CA ARG A 103 15.51 -17.89 12.12
C ARG A 103 15.94 -19.09 12.97
N ARG A 104 15.82 -18.99 14.30
CA ARG A 104 15.64 -20.19 15.13
C ARG A 104 14.19 -20.63 14.96
N ALA A 105 14.02 -21.59 14.07
CA ALA A 105 12.85 -22.46 14.04
C ALA A 105 12.74 -23.15 15.41
N SER A 106 11.88 -22.64 16.30
CA SER A 106 11.35 -23.42 17.42
C SER A 106 10.27 -24.34 16.88
N GLY A 107 10.70 -25.40 16.21
CA GLY A 107 9.89 -26.59 15.95
C GLY A 107 10.36 -27.69 16.88
N THR A 108 10.00 -27.63 18.16
CA THR A 108 10.00 -28.81 19.01
C THR A 108 8.63 -29.47 18.82
N ARG A 109 8.60 -30.50 17.98
CA ARG A 109 7.53 -31.50 18.02
C ARG A 109 7.77 -32.30 19.29
N ASP A 110 6.82 -32.26 20.20
CA ASP A 110 6.77 -33.19 21.31
C ASP A 110 6.66 -34.59 20.72
N THR A 111 7.77 -35.32 20.76
CA THR A 111 7.82 -36.75 20.47
C THR A 111 7.95 -37.40 21.83
N GLU A 112 6.81 -37.56 22.51
CA GLU A 112 6.71 -38.40 23.69
C GLU A 112 6.39 -39.82 23.20
N ALA A 113 7.44 -40.63 23.12
CA ALA A 113 7.35 -42.07 22.93
C ALA A 113 8.18 -42.74 24.02
N ASP A 114 7.55 -43.75 24.62
CA ASP A 114 8.10 -44.90 25.33
C ASP A 114 8.61 -44.71 26.78
N ASP A 115 7.80 -45.13 27.76
CA ASP A 115 8.08 -46.37 28.51
C ASP A 115 7.01 -46.71 29.58
N ALA A 116 6.17 -47.70 29.30
CA ALA A 116 5.61 -48.60 30.31
C ALA A 116 5.14 -49.90 29.65
N ARG A 117 6.08 -50.85 29.59
CA ARG A 117 5.88 -52.27 29.32
C ARG A 117 5.40 -52.95 30.62
N SER A 118 4.16 -53.42 30.68
CA SER A 118 3.76 -54.75 31.18
C SER A 118 2.25 -54.96 31.13
#